data_AF-X0PE81-F1
#
_entry.id   AF-X0PE81-F1
#
_cell.length_a   1.000
_cell.length_b   1.000
_cell.length_c   1.000
_cell.angle_alpha   90.00
_cell.angle_beta   90.00
_cell.angle_gamma   90.00
#
_symmetry.space_group_name_H-M   'P 1'
#
loop_
_entity.id
_entity.type
_entity.pdbx_description
1 polymer ?
#
loop_
_entity_poly.entity_id
_entity_poly.type
_entity_poly.pdbx_seq_one_letter_code
_entity_poly.pdbx_strand_id
1 'polypeptide(L)'
;MAEDRSKFNTGNFKSESFNQLVKKPKKKVEISGENEYGNDAFNTAPSGLASYTTPKEMPGAEPKIKRKQGRPKVITDDRYKVSLPKKISPALENKLKQLKDAMPEFQEVSGRISFNQIVDTLAESYIKNRLPMSKEEYIRSQIENGFDKLKKS
;
A
#
# COMPACT_ATOMS: atom_id res chain seq x y z
N MET A 1 63.32 -5.13 15.19
CA MET A 1 63.55 -3.71 14.85
C MET A 1 62.20 -3.02 14.81
N ALA A 2 62.03 -1.93 15.56
CA ALA A 2 60.79 -1.17 15.65
C ALA A 2 60.81 -0.04 14.62
N GLU A 3 59.74 0.11 13.83
CA GLU A 3 59.60 1.20 12.88
C GLU A 3 59.23 2.51 13.58
N ASP A 4 60.00 3.56 13.29
CA ASP A 4 59.83 4.91 13.84
C ASP A 4 58.64 5.63 13.17
N ARG A 5 57.69 6.09 13.98
CA ARG A 5 56.43 6.75 13.57
C ARG A 5 56.52 8.28 13.59
N SER A 6 57.72 8.85 13.72
CA SER A 6 57.93 10.30 13.88
C SER A 6 57.73 11.14 12.60
N LYS A 7 57.41 10.53 11.44
CA LYS A 7 57.20 11.26 10.19
C LYS A 7 55.92 10.85 9.47
N PHE A 8 55.15 11.84 9.01
CA PHE A 8 53.97 11.64 8.19
C PHE A 8 54.39 11.43 6.73
N ASN A 9 53.92 10.36 6.10
CA ASN A 9 54.30 9.99 4.74
C ASN A 9 53.49 10.84 3.74
N THR A 10 54.10 11.89 3.18
CA THR A 10 53.46 12.82 2.23
C THR A 10 53.65 12.42 0.76
N GLY A 11 53.98 11.15 0.50
CA GLY A 11 54.19 10.62 -0.85
C GLY A 11 52.86 10.46 -1.63
N ASN A 12 52.72 11.25 -2.70
CA ASN A 12 51.76 11.11 -3.80
C ASN A 12 50.25 11.22 -3.47
N PHE A 13 49.80 12.44 -3.19
CA PHE A 13 48.41 12.81 -3.48
C PHE A 13 48.32 13.44 -4.87
N LYS A 14 47.74 12.70 -5.84
CA LYS A 14 47.34 13.30 -7.12
C LYS A 14 46.17 14.26 -6.84
N SER A 15 46.33 15.53 -7.18
CA SER A 15 45.25 16.51 -7.10
C SER A 15 44.20 16.19 -8.17
N GLU A 16 43.00 15.78 -7.77
CA GLU A 16 41.88 15.69 -8.70
C GLU A 16 41.32 17.10 -9.00
N SER A 17 41.03 17.37 -10.27
CA SER A 17 40.46 18.65 -10.71
C SER A 17 39.02 18.81 -10.23
N PHE A 18 38.72 19.96 -9.62
CA PHE A 18 37.41 20.30 -9.08
C PHE A 18 36.35 20.46 -10.18
N ASN A 19 35.28 19.66 -10.12
CA ASN A 19 34.13 19.79 -11.02
C ASN A 19 33.22 20.93 -10.53
N GLN A 20 33.15 22.02 -11.31
CA GLN A 20 32.32 23.18 -10.98
C GLN A 20 30.83 22.79 -10.91
N LEU A 21 30.23 22.90 -9.72
CA LEU A 21 28.87 22.40 -9.42
C LEU A 21 27.75 23.19 -10.13
N VAL A 22 28.03 24.42 -10.58
CA VAL A 22 27.02 25.31 -11.17
C VAL A 22 27.23 25.41 -12.68
N LYS A 23 26.22 24.99 -13.45
CA LYS A 23 26.22 25.08 -14.91
C LYS A 23 26.11 26.54 -15.37
N LYS A 24 26.93 26.93 -16.36
CA LYS A 24 26.86 28.27 -16.99
C LYS A 24 25.46 28.49 -17.60
N PRO A 25 24.87 29.69 -17.49
CA PRO A 25 23.54 29.97 -18.01
C PRO A 25 23.51 29.89 -19.55
N LYS A 26 22.44 29.29 -20.11
CA LYS A 26 22.21 29.22 -21.57
C LYS A 26 21.71 30.57 -22.10
N LYS A 27 22.03 30.89 -23.35
CA LYS A 27 21.60 32.13 -24.04
C LYS A 27 20.07 32.25 -24.08
N LYS A 28 19.56 33.47 -23.83
CA LYS A 28 18.14 33.84 -23.98
C LYS A 28 17.73 33.72 -25.45
N VAL A 29 16.56 33.14 -25.68
CA VAL A 29 15.90 33.13 -27.00
C VAL A 29 15.08 34.42 -27.10
N GLU A 30 15.29 35.19 -28.16
CA GLU A 30 14.47 36.36 -28.49
C GLU A 30 13.22 35.87 -29.22
N ILE A 31 12.03 36.20 -28.68
CA ILE A 31 10.74 35.94 -29.32
C ILE A 31 10.29 37.26 -29.94
N SER A 32 10.53 37.42 -31.23
CA SER A 32 9.95 38.48 -32.06
C SER A 32 8.52 38.09 -32.44
N GLY A 33 7.54 38.55 -31.66
CA GLY A 33 6.14 38.59 -32.08
C GLY A 33 5.81 40.00 -32.54
N GLU A 34 5.98 40.25 -33.83
CA GLU A 34 5.57 41.48 -34.49
C GLU A 34 4.04 41.58 -34.50
N ASN A 35 3.50 42.54 -33.73
CA ASN A 35 2.33 43.35 -34.07
C ASN A 35 1.09 42.65 -34.66
N GLU A 36 0.27 42.01 -33.82
CA GLU A 36 -1.17 41.80 -34.12
C GLU A 36 -2.03 42.18 -32.90
N TYR A 37 -2.34 43.47 -32.77
CA TYR A 37 -3.40 43.98 -31.90
C TYR A 37 -4.61 44.35 -32.77
N GLY A 38 -5.33 43.33 -33.25
CA GLY A 38 -6.60 43.45 -33.98
C GLY A 38 -7.78 43.15 -33.06
N ASN A 39 -8.77 44.04 -33.02
CA ASN A 39 -9.94 44.04 -32.13
C ASN A 39 -11.05 43.00 -32.48
N ASP A 40 -10.69 41.82 -32.98
CA ASP A 40 -11.68 40.80 -33.40
C ASP A 40 -11.78 39.59 -32.44
N ALA A 41 -11.23 39.71 -31.22
CA ALA A 41 -11.17 38.63 -30.23
C ALA A 41 -12.51 38.28 -29.52
N PHE A 42 -13.65 38.83 -29.92
CA PHE A 42 -14.93 38.62 -29.21
C PHE A 42 -16.09 38.02 -30.03
N ASN A 43 -15.95 37.77 -31.33
CA ASN A 43 -17.07 37.28 -32.16
C ASN A 43 -16.81 35.96 -32.92
N THR A 44 -15.91 35.11 -32.44
CA THR A 44 -15.88 33.70 -32.86
C THR A 44 -15.97 32.79 -31.65
N ALA A 45 -17.05 32.02 -31.60
CA ALA A 45 -17.26 30.96 -30.62
C ALA A 45 -16.03 30.03 -30.56
N PRO A 46 -15.67 29.47 -29.39
CA PRO A 46 -14.44 28.71 -29.22
C PRO A 46 -14.56 27.32 -29.88
N SER A 47 -14.38 27.27 -31.20
CA SER A 47 -13.98 26.06 -31.90
C SER A 47 -12.50 25.81 -31.63
N GLY A 48 -12.20 25.22 -30.47
CA GLY A 48 -10.83 24.87 -30.08
C GLY A 48 -10.67 24.37 -28.65
N LEU A 49 -11.71 24.45 -27.81
CA LEU A 49 -11.68 24.01 -26.42
C LEU A 49 -11.86 22.48 -26.24
N ALA A 50 -11.32 21.67 -27.15
CA ALA A 50 -11.43 20.20 -27.10
C ALA A 50 -10.14 19.44 -27.45
N SER A 51 -8.96 20.09 -27.40
CA SER A 51 -7.70 19.43 -27.80
C SER A 51 -6.50 19.62 -26.85
N TYR A 52 -6.72 19.91 -25.57
CA TYR A 52 -5.62 20.03 -24.58
C TYR A 52 -5.81 19.25 -23.27
N THR A 53 -6.62 18.19 -23.26
CA THR A 53 -6.73 17.27 -22.11
C THR A 53 -6.47 15.82 -22.50
N THR A 54 -5.47 15.57 -23.34
CA THR A 54 -4.82 14.25 -23.39
C THR A 54 -3.31 14.46 -23.39
N PRO A 55 -2.59 14.10 -22.32
CA PRO A 55 -1.15 13.97 -22.45
C PRO A 55 -0.89 12.83 -23.43
N LYS A 56 -0.27 13.14 -24.58
CA LYS A 56 0.35 12.11 -25.42
C LYS A 56 1.43 11.42 -24.58
N GLU A 57 1.10 10.28 -23.99
CA GLU A 57 2.08 9.38 -23.40
C GLU A 57 3.00 8.88 -24.52
N MET A 58 4.28 9.25 -24.46
CA MET A 58 5.28 8.59 -25.29
C MET A 58 5.43 7.15 -24.80
N PRO A 59 5.40 6.14 -25.69
CA PRO A 59 5.55 4.75 -25.29
C PRO A 59 6.98 4.55 -24.75
N GLY A 60 7.10 4.19 -23.47
CA GLY A 60 8.36 3.83 -22.83
C GLY A 60 8.86 4.75 -21.70
N ALA A 61 8.13 5.81 -21.33
CA ALA A 61 8.51 6.62 -20.17
C ALA A 61 7.78 6.14 -18.90
N GLU A 62 8.50 5.44 -18.01
CA GLU A 62 8.00 5.16 -16.66
C GLU A 62 7.56 6.46 -15.96
N PRO A 63 6.42 6.46 -15.23
CA PRO A 63 5.90 7.66 -14.60
C PRO A 63 6.88 8.16 -13.54
N LYS A 64 7.57 9.25 -13.83
CA LYS A 64 8.45 9.93 -12.87
C LYS A 64 7.59 10.55 -11.77
N ILE A 65 7.44 9.80 -10.67
CA ILE A 65 6.80 10.27 -9.44
C ILE A 65 7.49 11.57 -9.02
N LYS A 66 6.76 12.69 -9.07
CA LYS A 66 7.25 14.00 -8.64
C LYS A 66 7.63 13.93 -7.15
N ARG A 67 8.93 13.82 -6.86
CA ARG A 67 9.45 13.82 -5.49
C ARG A 67 9.21 15.20 -4.90
N LYS A 68 8.30 15.33 -3.93
CA LYS A 68 8.12 16.54 -3.13
C LYS A 68 9.45 16.84 -2.43
N GLN A 69 10.16 17.87 -2.88
CA GLN A 69 11.42 18.30 -2.25
C GLN A 69 11.13 18.86 -0.85
N GLY A 70 11.96 18.53 0.13
CA GLY A 70 11.88 19.07 1.50
C GLY A 70 11.04 18.28 2.51
N ARG A 71 10.29 17.26 2.12
CA ARG A 71 9.60 16.37 3.09
C ARG A 71 10.56 15.27 3.55
N PRO A 72 10.74 15.05 4.87
CA PRO A 72 11.53 13.93 5.36
C PRO A 72 11.03 12.61 4.75
N LYS A 73 11.93 11.81 4.20
CA LYS A 73 11.59 10.46 3.76
C LYS A 73 11.32 9.64 5.01
N VAL A 74 10.06 9.24 5.21
CA VAL A 74 9.73 8.21 6.19
C VAL A 74 10.28 6.90 5.61
N ILE A 75 11.49 6.53 6.04
CA ILE A 75 12.08 5.24 5.72
C ILE A 75 11.46 4.24 6.69
N THR A 76 10.31 3.69 6.32
CA THR A 76 9.80 2.48 6.99
C THR A 76 10.68 1.32 6.55
N ASP A 77 11.54 0.84 7.44
CA ASP A 77 12.27 -0.41 7.26
C ASP A 77 11.28 -1.57 7.38
N ASP A 78 11.18 -2.38 6.33
CA ASP A 78 10.23 -3.49 6.24
C ASP A 78 10.40 -4.50 7.39
N ARG A 79 11.61 -4.57 7.99
CA ARG A 79 11.89 -5.43 9.15
C ARG A 79 11.18 -4.99 10.42
N TYR A 80 10.85 -3.69 10.54
CA TYR A 80 10.14 -3.14 11.70
C TYR A 80 8.63 -3.00 11.47
N LYS A 81 8.10 -3.58 10.39
CA LYS A 81 6.65 -3.66 10.22
C LYS A 81 6.09 -4.62 11.27
N VAL A 82 5.48 -4.05 12.31
CA VAL A 82 4.79 -4.82 13.35
C VAL A 82 3.66 -5.62 12.69
N SER A 83 3.94 -6.89 12.39
CA SER A 83 2.93 -7.83 11.92
C SER A 83 2.25 -8.39 13.16
N LEU A 84 1.00 -8.05 13.39
CA LEU A 84 0.19 -8.72 14.40
C LEU A 84 0.28 -10.23 14.14
N PRO A 85 0.61 -11.05 15.16
CA PRO A 85 0.72 -12.48 14.96
C PRO A 85 -0.63 -13.02 14.46
N LYS A 86 -0.60 -13.71 13.32
CA LYS A 86 -1.79 -14.36 12.78
C LYS A 86 -2.26 -15.43 13.75
N LYS A 87 -3.53 -15.36 14.16
CA LYS A 87 -4.15 -16.31 15.10
C LYS A 87 -4.31 -17.72 14.51
N ILE A 88 -4.20 -17.85 13.19
CA ILE A 88 -4.40 -19.10 12.45
C ILE A 88 -3.31 -19.28 11.39
N SER A 89 -3.03 -20.53 11.05
CA SER A 89 -2.07 -20.84 9.98
C SER A 89 -2.60 -20.35 8.62
N PRO A 90 -1.72 -19.92 7.69
CA PRO A 90 -2.14 -19.47 6.36
C PRO A 90 -2.92 -20.53 5.57
N ALA A 91 -2.59 -21.80 5.78
CA ALA A 91 -3.29 -22.93 5.17
C ALA A 91 -4.75 -23.02 5.65
N LEU A 92 -4.99 -22.79 6.94
CA LEU A 92 -6.34 -22.81 7.50
C LEU A 92 -7.14 -21.59 7.02
N GLU A 93 -6.51 -20.43 6.96
CA GLU A 93 -7.11 -19.20 6.41
C GLU A 93 -7.60 -19.40 4.98
N ASN A 94 -6.79 -20.04 4.12
CA ASN A 94 -7.19 -20.35 2.75
C ASN A 94 -8.37 -21.33 2.70
N LYS A 95 -8.35 -22.40 3.51
CA LYS A 95 -9.47 -23.35 3.61
C LYS A 95 -10.77 -22.65 4.00
N LEU A 96 -10.74 -21.79 5.01
CA LEU A 96 -11.92 -21.07 5.48
C LEU A 96 -12.41 -20.04 4.47
N LYS A 97 -11.50 -19.38 3.74
CA LYS A 97 -11.87 -18.46 2.67
C LYS A 97 -12.64 -19.15 1.55
N GLN A 98 -12.17 -20.32 1.12
CA GLN A 98 -12.87 -21.10 0.09
C GLN A 98 -14.20 -21.66 0.61
N LEU A 99 -14.23 -22.09 1.87
CA LEU A 99 -15.43 -22.65 2.48
C LEU A 99 -16.54 -21.60 2.63
N LYS A 100 -16.18 -20.35 2.98
CA LYS A 100 -17.12 -19.24 3.11
C LYS A 100 -18.05 -19.11 1.90
N ASP A 101 -17.50 -19.24 0.69
CA ASP A 101 -18.25 -19.07 -0.55
C ASP A 101 -19.19 -20.27 -0.83
N ALA A 102 -18.94 -21.42 -0.20
CA ALA A 102 -19.73 -22.64 -0.33
C ALA A 102 -20.80 -22.82 0.78
N MET A 103 -20.76 -22.02 1.83
CA MET A 103 -21.70 -22.14 2.96
C MET A 103 -23.04 -21.45 2.64
N PRO A 104 -24.16 -22.18 2.62
CA PRO A 104 -25.47 -21.62 2.30
C PRO A 104 -25.95 -20.59 3.32
N GLU A 105 -25.52 -20.73 4.59
CA GLU A 105 -25.87 -19.84 5.70
C GLU A 105 -25.39 -18.39 5.48
N PHE A 106 -24.46 -18.22 4.55
CA PHE A 106 -23.80 -16.95 4.24
C PHE A 106 -24.22 -16.34 2.91
N GLN A 107 -25.08 -17.01 2.13
CA GLN A 107 -25.52 -16.50 0.82
C GLN A 107 -26.41 -15.26 0.94
N GLU A 108 -27.21 -15.17 2.01
CA GLU A 108 -28.11 -14.03 2.24
C GLU A 108 -27.44 -12.88 3.01
N VAL A 109 -26.24 -13.11 3.56
CA VAL A 109 -25.52 -12.11 4.36
C VAL A 109 -24.84 -11.11 3.42
N SER A 110 -25.46 -9.94 3.24
CA SER A 110 -24.96 -8.82 2.41
C SER A 110 -23.71 -8.10 2.96
N GLY A 111 -22.97 -8.73 3.90
CA GLY A 111 -21.92 -8.10 4.69
C GLY A 111 -20.57 -8.81 4.68
N ARG A 112 -19.55 -8.15 5.25
CA ARG A 112 -18.27 -8.80 5.54
C ARG A 112 -18.47 -9.81 6.66
N ILE A 113 -18.33 -11.08 6.32
CA ILE A 113 -18.41 -12.18 7.29
C ILE A 113 -17.11 -12.23 8.09
N SER A 114 -17.24 -12.15 9.41
CA SER A 114 -16.12 -12.24 10.33
C SER A 114 -15.65 -13.68 10.48
N PHE A 115 -14.37 -13.86 10.81
CA PHE A 115 -13.82 -15.18 11.11
C PHE A 115 -14.60 -15.89 12.23
N ASN A 116 -15.02 -15.16 13.26
CA ASN A 116 -15.77 -15.72 14.38
C ASN A 116 -17.11 -16.31 13.92
N GLN A 117 -17.83 -15.62 13.03
CA GLN A 117 -19.08 -16.14 12.47
C GLN A 117 -18.85 -17.44 11.71
N ILE A 118 -17.82 -17.53 10.88
CA ILE A 118 -17.49 -18.77 10.14
C ILE A 118 -17.24 -19.92 11.10
N VAL A 119 -16.46 -19.69 12.16
CA VAL A 119 -16.15 -20.72 13.16
C VAL A 119 -17.38 -21.12 13.96
N ASP A 120 -18.23 -20.17 14.30
CA ASP A 120 -19.46 -20.42 15.07
C ASP A 120 -20.43 -21.29 14.27
N THR A 121 -20.68 -20.94 13.00
CA THR A 121 -21.54 -21.73 12.12
C THR A 121 -20.98 -23.14 11.87
N LEU A 122 -19.65 -23.28 11.80
CA LEU A 122 -18.99 -24.59 11.72
C LEU A 122 -19.19 -25.41 12.99
N ALA A 123 -19.05 -24.79 14.16
CA ALA A 123 -19.25 -25.44 15.44
C ALA A 123 -20.71 -25.91 15.60
N GLU A 124 -21.68 -25.05 15.27
CA GLU A 124 -23.10 -25.40 15.30
C GLU A 124 -23.44 -26.53 14.32
N SER A 125 -22.93 -26.47 13.09
CA SER A 125 -23.12 -27.52 12.09
C SER A 125 -22.53 -28.85 12.55
N TYR A 126 -21.36 -28.83 13.19
CA TYR A 126 -20.74 -30.04 13.74
C TYR A 126 -21.57 -30.62 14.89
N ILE A 127 -22.00 -29.77 15.83
CA ILE A 127 -22.83 -30.19 16.97
C ILE A 127 -24.12 -30.85 16.49
N LYS A 128 -24.79 -30.25 15.50
CA LYS A 128 -26.08 -30.71 14.99
C LYS A 128 -25.98 -31.98 14.13
N ASN A 129 -24.94 -32.10 13.30
CA ASN A 129 -24.89 -33.11 12.24
C ASN A 129 -23.93 -34.28 12.52
N ARG A 130 -22.98 -34.13 13.46
CA ARG A 130 -21.94 -35.16 13.72
C ARG A 130 -22.01 -35.79 15.10
N LEU A 131 -22.70 -35.18 16.05
CA LEU A 131 -22.79 -35.70 17.41
C LEU A 131 -24.07 -36.52 17.61
N PRO A 132 -24.01 -37.58 18.45
CA PRO A 132 -25.21 -38.25 18.91
C PRO A 132 -26.01 -37.31 19.84
N MET A 133 -27.33 -37.46 19.82
CA MET A 133 -28.27 -36.56 20.51
C MET A 133 -27.94 -36.32 22.00
N SER A 134 -27.50 -37.37 22.71
CA SER A 134 -27.08 -37.27 24.12
C SER A 134 -25.87 -36.35 24.33
N LYS A 135 -24.92 -36.33 23.41
CA LYS A 135 -23.74 -35.45 23.47
C LYS A 135 -24.07 -34.05 22.99
N GLU A 136 -24.98 -33.91 22.03
CA GLU A 136 -25.48 -32.63 21.56
C GLU A 136 -26.15 -31.85 22.71
N GLU A 137 -27.11 -32.47 23.41
CA GLU A 137 -27.81 -31.84 24.54
C GLU A 137 -26.84 -31.45 25.66
N TYR A 138 -25.93 -32.36 26.00
CA TYR A 138 -24.90 -32.09 27.00
C TYR A 138 -24.05 -30.87 26.62
N ILE A 139 -23.53 -30.80 25.38
CA ILE A 139 -22.70 -29.68 24.94
C ILE A 139 -23.49 -28.38 24.91
N ARG A 140 -24.75 -28.40 24.46
CA ARG A 140 -25.61 -27.20 24.47
C ARG A 140 -25.81 -26.65 25.88
N SER A 141 -26.09 -27.52 26.86
CA SER A 141 -26.21 -27.09 28.26
C SER A 141 -24.90 -26.48 28.80
N GLN A 142 -23.74 -27.01 28.40
CA GLN A 142 -22.45 -26.45 28.80
C GLN A 142 -22.20 -25.07 28.18
N ILE A 143 -22.58 -24.89 26.92
CA ILE A 143 -22.48 -23.60 26.22
C ILE A 143 -23.37 -22.56 26.89
N GLU A 144 -24.63 -22.89 27.19
CA GLU A 144 -25.57 -22.00 27.87
C GLU A 144 -25.07 -21.60 29.27
N ASN A 145 -24.62 -22.58 30.07
CA ASN A 145 -23.99 -22.32 31.36
C ASN A 145 -22.75 -21.43 31.24
N GLY A 146 -21.97 -21.56 30.16
CA GLY A 146 -20.83 -20.71 29.85
C GLY A 146 -21.24 -19.26 29.59
N PHE A 147 -22.30 -19.05 28.79
CA PHE A 147 -22.84 -17.71 28.53
C PHE A 147 -23.41 -17.06 29.78
N ASP A 148 -24.09 -17.80 30.64
CA ASP A 148 -24.65 -17.25 31.88
C ASP A 148 -23.57 -16.82 32.88
N LYS A 149 -22.43 -17.52 32.90
CA LYS A 149 -21.26 -17.08 33.69
C LYS A 149 -20.65 -15.78 33.13
N LEU A 150 -20.57 -15.64 31.81
CA LEU A 150 -20.07 -14.42 31.17
C LEU A 150 -20.97 -13.20 31.43
N LYS A 151 -22.30 -13.40 31.51
CA LYS A 151 -23.25 -12.32 31.83
C LYS A 151 -23.22 -11.85 33.29
N LYS A 152 -22.71 -12.70 34.19
CA LYS A 152 -22.60 -12.42 35.63
C LYS A 152 -21.23 -11.84 36.02
N SER A 153 -20.27 -11.85 35.08
CA SER A 153 -18.94 -11.23 35.19
C SER A 153 -18.99 -9.77 34.72
#